data_AF-U2LN94-F1
#
_entry.id   AF-U2LN94-F1
#
_cell.length_a   1.000
_cell.length_b   1.000
_cell.length_c   1.000
_cell.angle_alpha   90.00
_cell.angle_beta   90.00
_cell.angle_gamma   90.00
#
_symmetry.space_group_name_H-M   'P 1'
#
loop_
_entity.id
_entity.type
_entity.pdbx_description
1 polymer ?
#
loop_
_entity_poly.entity_id
_entity_poly.type
_entity_poly.pdbx_seq_one_letter_code
_entity_poly.pdbx_strand_id
1 'polypeptide(L)' 'MEKMQVRFERCKGCGLCVTVCPKQIVALQKEHRNEKGYFTAECTDQDACISCAMCAMICPDCAITIQK' A
#
# COMPACT_ATOMS: atom_id res chain seq x y z
N MET A 1 -0.50 -7.69 -14.12
CA MET A 1 0.59 -6.71 -13.87
C MET A 1 0.28 -6.03 -12.55
N GLU A 2 1.24 -5.92 -11.64
CA GLU A 2 0.99 -5.28 -10.33
C GLU A 2 0.89 -3.77 -10.49
N LYS A 3 -0.31 -3.23 -10.26
CA LYS A 3 -0.59 -1.79 -10.40
C LYS A 3 -0.09 -1.00 -9.21
N MET A 4 -0.18 -1.57 -8.00
CA MET A 4 0.30 -0.94 -6.77
C MET A 4 1.48 -1.71 -6.20
N GLN A 5 2.60 -1.04 -6.01
CA GLN A 5 3.81 -1.62 -5.40
C GLN A 5 4.17 -0.85 -4.13
N VAL A 6 4.57 -1.58 -3.09
CA VAL A 6 4.96 -1.02 -1.80
C VAL A 6 6.44 -1.29 -1.56
N ARG A 7 7.20 -0.23 -1.31
CA ARG A 7 8.60 -0.28 -0.86
C ARG A 7 8.63 -0.74 0.59
N PHE A 8 8.84 -2.04 0.77
CA PHE A 8 8.71 -2.74 2.05
C PHE A 8 9.58 -2.12 3.15
N GLU A 9 10.80 -1.68 2.81
CA GLU A 9 11.79 -1.05 3.68
C GLU A 9 11.43 0.38 4.13
N ARG A 10 10.54 1.06 3.39
CA ARG A 10 10.06 2.42 3.69
C ARG A 10 8.73 2.44 4.41
N CYS A 11 7.85 1.47 4.14
CA CYS A 11 6.52 1.47 4.72
C CYS A 11 6.55 1.27 6.24
N LYS A 12 5.90 2.18 6.98
CA LYS A 12 5.77 2.13 8.45
C LYS A 12 4.44 1.56 8.94
N GLY A 13 3.58 1.07 8.04
CA GLY A 13 2.32 0.43 8.43
C GLY A 13 1.29 1.37 9.07
N CYS A 14 1.30 2.67 8.76
CA CYS A 14 0.42 3.65 9.43
C CYS A 14 -1.07 3.53 9.08
N GLY A 15 -1.42 2.76 8.04
CA GLY A 15 -2.82 2.51 7.66
C GLY A 15 -3.53 3.64 6.89
N LEU A 16 -2.92 4.82 6.68
CA LEU A 16 -3.58 5.92 5.96
C LEU A 16 -4.04 5.52 4.54
N CYS A 17 -3.21 4.76 3.82
CA CYS A 17 -3.54 4.25 2.49
C CYS A 17 -4.79 3.34 2.46
N VAL A 18 -5.08 2.62 3.56
CA VAL A 18 -6.29 1.81 3.73
C VAL A 18 -7.52 2.71 3.73
N THR A 19 -7.46 3.82 4.49
CA THR A 19 -8.60 4.73 4.67
C THR A 19 -9.02 5.45 3.39
N VAL A 20 -8.07 5.72 2.48
CA VAL A 20 -8.33 6.50 1.26
C VAL A 20 -8.60 5.65 0.02
N CYS A 21 -8.42 4.32 0.09
CA CYS A 21 -8.61 3.48 -1.08
C CYS A 21 -10.12 3.41 -1.43
N PRO A 22 -10.57 3.95 -2.58
CA PRO A 22 -12.00 3.96 -2.92
C PRO A 22 -12.54 2.56 -3.21
N LYS A 23 -11.65 1.61 -3.54
CA LYS A 23 -11.98 0.22 -3.81
C LYS A 23 -11.89 -0.67 -2.56
N GLN A 24 -11.39 -0.15 -1.43
CA GLN A 24 -11.20 -0.88 -0.17
C GLN A 24 -10.36 -2.17 -0.34
N ILE A 25 -9.32 -2.10 -1.17
CA ILE A 25 -8.41 -3.22 -1.52
C ILE A 25 -6.97 -2.98 -1.03
N VAL A 26 -6.78 -2.05 -0.09
CA VAL A 26 -5.49 -1.83 0.56
C VAL A 26 -5.63 -2.28 2.00
N ALA A 27 -4.72 -3.11 2.48
CA ALA A 27 -4.69 -3.61 3.84
C ALA A 27 -3.28 -3.52 4.43
N LEU A 28 -3.15 -3.73 5.74
CA LEU A 28 -1.85 -3.98 6.36
C LEU A 28 -1.64 -5.49 6.45
N GLN A 29 -0.41 -5.94 6.17
CA GLN A 29 0.06 -7.30 6.37
C GLN A 29 -0.28 -7.78 7.79
N LYS A 30 -0.56 -9.07 7.96
CA LYS A 30 -0.84 -9.66 9.28
C LYS A 30 0.24 -10.61 9.77
N GLU A 31 0.97 -11.22 8.85
CA GLU A 31 1.92 -12.30 9.15
C GLU A 31 3.37 -11.84 8.99
N HIS A 32 3.64 -11.05 7.95
CA HIS A 32 4.99 -10.61 7.61
C HIS A 32 5.25 -9.17 8.05
N ARG A 33 6.46 -8.95 8.57
CA ARG A 33 6.98 -7.63 8.94
C ARG A 33 8.21 -7.31 8.12
N ASN A 34 8.46 -6.04 7.88
CA ASN A 34 9.76 -5.60 7.37
C ASN A 34 10.86 -5.70 8.44
N GLU A 35 12.11 -5.47 8.03
CA GLU A 35 13.28 -5.50 8.92
C GLU A 35 13.16 -4.53 10.12
N LYS A 36 12.31 -3.51 10.01
CA LYS A 36 12.02 -2.52 11.07
C LYS A 36 10.86 -2.94 11.99
N GLY A 37 10.25 -4.11 11.74
CA GLY A 37 9.17 -4.67 12.56
C GLY A 37 7.76 -4.17 12.22
N TYR A 38 7.58 -3.42 11.13
CA TYR A 38 6.27 -2.90 10.72
C TYR A 38 5.50 -3.88 9.84
N PHE A 39 4.20 -3.99 10.08
CA PHE A 39 3.25 -4.59 9.15
C PHE A 39 2.99 -3.61 8.01
N THR A 40 3.56 -3.86 6.84
CA THR A 40 3.49 -2.92 5.71
C THR A 40 2.12 -2.95 5.04
N ALA A 41 1.82 -1.93 4.25
CA ALA A 41 0.66 -1.96 3.38
C ALA A 41 0.83 -2.99 2.26
N GLU A 42 -0.28 -3.53 1.77
CA GLU A 42 -0.38 -4.37 0.59
C GLU A 42 -1.68 -4.05 -0.18
N CYS A 43 -1.68 -4.35 -1.49
CA CYS A 43 -2.89 -4.33 -2.31
C CYS A 43 -3.44 -5.76 -2.37
N THR A 44 -4.62 -6.00 -1.81
CA THR A 44 -5.21 -7.34 -1.70
C THR A 44 -5.77 -7.85 -3.03
N ASP A 45 -6.03 -6.94 -3.97
CA ASP A 45 -6.54 -7.26 -5.31
C ASP A 45 -5.96 -6.29 -6.34
N GLN A 46 -4.89 -6.73 -7.02
CA GLN A 46 -4.22 -5.92 -8.06
C GLN A 46 -5.08 -5.75 -9.32
N ASP A 47 -5.99 -6.68 -9.61
CA ASP A 47 -6.83 -6.63 -10.80
C ASP A 47 -7.94 -5.59 -10.63
N ALA A 48 -8.55 -5.51 -9.44
CA ALA A 48 -9.55 -4.49 -9.09
C ALA A 48 -8.96 -3.08 -8.87
N CYS A 49 -7.62 -2.95 -8.75
CA CYS A 49 -6.98 -1.64 -8.63
C CYS A 49 -7.19 -0.82 -9.91
N ILE A 50 -7.69 0.41 -9.74
CA ILE A 50 -7.98 1.35 -10.86
C ILE A 50 -6.87 2.38 -11.08
N SER A 51 -5.71 2.20 -10.45
CA SER A 51 -4.54 3.08 -10.57
C SER A 51 -4.82 4.57 -10.30
N CYS A 52 -5.70 4.88 -9.34
CA CYS A 52 -6.09 6.26 -8.98
C CYS A 52 -5.04 7.05 -8.18
N ALA A 53 -3.96 6.41 -7.72
CA ALA A 53 -2.85 7.00 -6.97
C ALA A 53 -3.16 7.62 -5.59
N MET A 54 -4.38 7.52 -5.06
CA MET A 54 -4.73 8.07 -3.74
C MET A 54 -3.87 7.49 -2.60
N CYS A 55 -3.59 6.19 -2.62
CA CYS A 55 -2.72 5.53 -1.64
C CYS A 55 -1.27 6.05 -1.68
N ALA A 56 -0.76 6.36 -2.87
CA ALA A 56 0.58 6.92 -3.05
C ALA A 56 0.64 8.39 -2.60
N MET A 57 -0.39 9.19 -2.91
CA MET A 57 -0.43 10.61 -2.54
C MET A 57 -0.59 10.82 -1.03
N ILE A 58 -1.37 9.99 -0.33
CA ILE A 58 -1.54 10.12 1.12
C ILE A 58 -0.34 9.59 1.91
N CYS A 59 0.55 8.80 1.30
CA CYS A 59 1.63 8.12 2.00
C CYS A 59 2.69 9.13 2.47
N PRO A 60 2.87 9.33 3.80
CA PRO A 60 3.80 10.34 4.30
C PRO A 60 5.27 9.97 4.04
N ASP A 61 5.56 8.67 3.88
CA ASP A 61 6.91 8.15 3.65
C ASP A 61 7.22 7.90 2.15
N CYS A 62 6.30 8.26 1.25
CA CYS A 62 6.40 7.97 -0.19
C CYS A 62 6.79 6.51 -0.47
N ALA A 63 6.15 5.58 0.25
CA ALA A 63 6.47 4.15 0.20
C ALA A 63 5.66 3.38 -0.86
N ILE A 64 4.71 4.02 -1.55
CA ILE A 64 3.79 3.36 -2.48
C ILE A 64 3.96 3.99 -3.86
N THR A 65 4.06 3.16 -4.90
CA THR A 65 4.09 3.58 -6.31
C THR A 65 2.96 2.93 -7.09
N ILE A 66 2.38 3.67 -8.05
CA ILE A 66 1.30 3.20 -8.92
C ILE A 66 1.77 3.18 -10.38
N GLN A 67 1.44 2.12 -11.11
CA GLN A 67 1.63 1.98 -12.56
C GLN A 67 0.28 1.76 -13.27
N LYS A 68 0.22 2.11 -14.56
CA LYS A 68 -0.94 1.89 -15.43
C LYS A 68 -0.65 0.75 -16.41
#